data_AF-A0A0Q6TRZ2-F1
#
_entry.id   AF-A0A0Q6TRZ2-F1
#
_cell.length_a   1.000
_cell.length_b   1.000
_cell.length_c   1.000
_cell.angle_alpha   90.00
_cell.angle_beta   90.00
_cell.angle_gamma   90.00
#
_symmetry.space_group_name_H-M   'P 1'
#
loop_
_entity.id
_entity.type
_entity.pdbx_description
1 polymer ?
#
loop_
_entity_poly.entity_id
_entity_poly.type
_entity_poly.pdbx_seq_one_letter_code
_entity_poly.pdbx_strand_id
1 'polypeptide(L)'
;MTAEHIRFSEHTVRYMDQDGQEREFAIVFEFGTDHDVEVAGEVITTMRTGRARFEFLGQNSSSRALGENEVQLVHRLMKICGSQLLWLSKNSGFELYQYQPGDAKEPLDFFK
;
A
#
# COMPACT_ATOMS: atom_id res chain seq x y z
N MET A 1 1.68 -24.96 1.91
CA MET A 1 2.56 -23.79 1.80
C MET A 1 2.05 -22.76 2.79
N THR A 2 2.82 -22.45 3.83
CA THR A 2 2.52 -21.34 4.73
C THR A 2 2.70 -20.04 3.94
N ALA A 3 1.67 -19.20 3.89
CA ALA A 3 1.77 -17.93 3.20
C ALA A 3 2.85 -17.07 3.89
N GLU A 4 3.87 -16.66 3.14
CA GLU A 4 4.98 -15.80 3.62
C GLU A 4 4.47 -14.43 4.11
N HIS A 5 3.26 -14.05 3.70
CA HIS A 5 2.62 -12.81 4.09
C HIS A 5 1.13 -13.06 4.42
N ILE A 6 0.62 -12.39 5.46
CA ILE A 6 -0.76 -12.41 5.92
C ILE A 6 -1.44 -11.10 5.51
N ARG A 7 -2.51 -11.18 4.70
CA ARG A 7 -3.31 -10.01 4.29
C ARG A 7 -4.03 -9.42 5.50
N PHE A 8 -3.88 -8.11 5.72
CA PHE A 8 -4.59 -7.41 6.79
C PHE A 8 -5.58 -6.36 6.27
N SER A 9 -5.37 -5.82 5.07
CA SER A 9 -6.32 -4.90 4.44
C SER A 9 -6.27 -4.99 2.92
N GLU A 10 -7.37 -4.66 2.27
CA GLU A 10 -7.50 -4.58 0.81
C GLU A 10 -8.44 -3.43 0.45
N HIS A 11 -8.03 -2.61 -0.51
CA HIS A 11 -8.77 -1.45 -0.96
C HIS A 11 -8.87 -1.45 -2.47
N THR A 12 -10.09 -1.27 -2.97
CA THR A 12 -10.35 -1.06 -4.40
C THR A 12 -10.49 0.43 -4.65
N VAL A 13 -9.74 0.92 -5.63
CA VAL A 13 -9.80 2.32 -6.08
C VAL A 13 -10.38 2.36 -7.48
N ARG A 14 -11.40 3.19 -7.66
CA ARG A 14 -12.04 3.43 -8.96
C ARG A 14 -11.53 4.71 -9.59
N TYR A 15 -11.31 4.68 -10.90
CA TYR A 15 -10.82 5.82 -11.66
C TYR A 15 -11.31 5.80 -13.11
N MET A 16 -11.26 6.95 -13.78
CA MET A 16 -11.57 7.07 -15.20
C MET A 16 -10.24 7.03 -15.93
N ASP A 17 -10.11 6.15 -16.93
CA ASP A 17 -8.96 6.18 -17.82
C ASP A 17 -9.06 7.30 -18.87
N GLN A 18 -8.02 7.45 -19.68
CA GLN A 18 -7.92 8.50 -20.70
C GLN A 18 -9.01 8.40 -21.78
N ASP A 19 -9.62 7.23 -21.93
CA ASP A 19 -10.71 6.98 -22.89
C ASP A 19 -12.10 7.22 -22.26
N GLY A 20 -12.15 7.66 -21.01
CA GLY A 20 -13.40 7.83 -20.29
C GLY A 20 -14.08 6.50 -19.96
N GLN A 21 -13.31 5.41 -19.77
CA GLN A 21 -13.81 4.16 -19.21
C GLN A 21 -13.52 4.08 -17.71
N GLU A 22 -14.51 3.61 -16.94
CA GLU A 22 -14.33 3.32 -15.53
C GLU A 22 -13.47 2.07 -15.35
N ARG A 23 -12.49 2.17 -14.47
CA ARG A 23 -11.52 1.12 -14.16
C ARG A 23 -11.36 0.98 -12.66
N GLU A 24 -10.88 -0.19 -12.26
CA GLU A 24 -10.57 -0.50 -10.87
C GLU A 24 -9.12 -0.98 -10.77
N PHE A 25 -8.44 -0.62 -9.67
CA PHE A 25 -7.23 -1.30 -9.24
C PHE A 25 -7.30 -1.62 -7.75
N ALA A 26 -6.61 -2.69 -7.35
CA ALA A 26 -6.56 -3.14 -5.97
C ALA A 26 -5.25 -2.70 -5.31
N ILE A 27 -5.34 -2.32 -4.03
CA ILE A 27 -4.22 -2.10 -3.13
C ILE A 27 -4.36 -3.09 -1.99
N VAL A 28 -3.43 -4.05 -1.91
CA VAL A 28 -3.43 -5.09 -0.88
C VAL A 28 -2.30 -4.82 0.09
N PHE A 29 -2.62 -4.76 1.37
CA PHE A 29 -1.65 -4.62 2.45
C PHE A 29 -1.49 -5.92 3.22
N GLU A 30 -0.25 -6.32 3.43
CA GLU A 30 0.10 -7.60 4.02
C GLU A 30 1.22 -7.44 5.06
N PHE A 31 1.13 -8.17 6.16
CA PHE A 31 2.24 -8.36 7.09
C PHE A 31 3.08 -9.55 6.64
N GLY A 32 4.39 -9.39 6.58
CA GLY A 32 5.34 -10.46 6.32
C GLY A 32 5.92 -11.01 7.62
N THR A 33 7.04 -11.72 7.49
CA THR A 33 7.76 -12.32 8.61
C THR A 33 8.51 -11.29 9.45
N ASP A 34 8.77 -11.66 10.69
CA ASP A 34 9.66 -10.94 11.59
C ASP A 34 11.14 -11.21 11.19
N HIS A 35 11.97 -10.18 11.32
CA HIS A 35 13.40 -10.20 10.99
C HIS A 35 14.20 -9.62 12.15
N ASP A 36 15.22 -10.34 12.57
CA ASP A 36 16.16 -9.83 13.56
C ASP A 36 17.16 -8.89 12.91
N VAL A 37 17.34 -7.71 13.52
CA VAL A 37 18.35 -6.74 13.12
C VAL A 37 19.52 -6.86 14.08
N GLU A 38 20.63 -7.37 13.56
CA GLU A 38 21.89 -7.41 14.28
C GLU A 38 22.69 -6.13 14.04
N VAL A 39 23.18 -5.54 15.13
CA VAL A 39 24.17 -4.48 15.07
C VAL A 39 25.33 -4.90 15.96
N ALA A 40 26.54 -4.90 15.41
CA ALA A 40 27.76 -5.32 16.11
C ALA A 40 27.73 -6.75 16.69
N GLY A 41 26.98 -7.66 16.08
CA GLY A 41 26.92 -9.08 16.50
C GLY A 41 25.94 -9.37 17.63
N GLU A 42 25.16 -8.38 18.06
CA GLU A 42 24.04 -8.56 18.98
C GLU A 42 22.72 -8.29 18.26
N VAL A 43 21.72 -9.15 18.48
CA VAL A 43 20.35 -8.90 18.02
C VAL A 43 19.76 -7.79 18.89
N ILE A 44 19.56 -6.62 18.30
CA ILE A 44 19.10 -5.44 19.04
C ILE A 44 17.58 -5.32 18.98
N THR A 45 16.98 -5.57 17.81
CA THR A 45 15.55 -5.35 17.59
C THR A 45 15.02 -6.34 16.57
N THR A 46 13.85 -6.93 16.85
CA THR A 46 13.06 -7.67 15.86
C THR A 46 12.14 -6.70 15.12
N MET A 47 12.26 -6.64 13.80
CA MET A 47 11.43 -5.82 12.91
C MET A 47 10.46 -6.69 12.11
N ARG A 48 9.22 -6.24 11.96
CA ARG A 48 8.26 -6.90 11.07
C ARG A 48 8.33 -6.32 9.67
N THR A 49 8.29 -7.18 8.66
CA THR A 49 8.10 -6.74 7.25
C THR A 49 6.63 -6.52 6.95
N GLY A 50 6.37 -5.61 6.02
CA GLY A 50 5.05 -5.47 5.41
C GLY A 50 5.17 -5.12 3.95
N ARG A 51 4.09 -5.34 3.21
CA ARG A 51 4.03 -5.14 1.76
C ARG A 51 2.74 -4.41 1.39
N ALA A 52 2.86 -3.41 0.53
CA ALA A 52 1.76 -2.80 -0.20
C ALA A 52 1.88 -3.26 -1.67
N ARG A 53 0.87 -3.95 -2.18
CA ARG A 53 0.82 -4.48 -3.54
C ARG A 53 -0.26 -3.76 -4.33
N PHE A 54 0.09 -3.27 -5.52
CA PHE A 54 -0.77 -2.50 -6.40
C PHE A 54 -1.01 -3.32 -7.67
N GLU A 55 -2.27 -3.61 -7.96
CA GLU A 55 -2.69 -4.39 -9.13
C GLU A 55 -3.39 -3.46 -10.14
N PHE A 56 -2.61 -2.84 -11.03
CA PHE A 56 -3.06 -1.72 -11.88
C PHE A 56 -2.84 -2.03 -13.37
N LEU A 57 -3.86 -1.92 -14.23
CA LEU A 57 -3.79 -2.15 -15.68
C LEU A 57 -3.05 -3.44 -16.11
N GLY A 58 -3.21 -4.53 -15.35
CA GLY A 58 -2.50 -5.80 -15.60
C GLY A 58 -1.01 -5.78 -15.22
N GLN A 59 -0.52 -4.69 -14.64
CA GLN A 59 0.80 -4.57 -14.02
C GLN A 59 0.68 -4.75 -12.52
N ASN A 60 1.52 -5.63 -11.97
CA ASN A 60 1.65 -5.81 -10.54
C ASN A 60 2.91 -5.11 -10.07
N SER A 61 2.77 -4.14 -9.19
CA SER A 61 3.90 -3.55 -8.46
C SER A 61 3.74 -3.80 -6.96
N SER A 62 4.86 -3.85 -6.25
CA SER A 62 4.82 -4.00 -4.81
C SER A 62 5.96 -3.24 -4.16
N SER A 63 5.66 -2.62 -3.02
CA SER A 63 6.62 -1.89 -2.21
C SER A 63 6.63 -2.49 -0.81
N ARG A 64 7.83 -2.65 -0.24
CA ARG A 64 8.03 -3.23 1.08
C ARG A 64 8.37 -2.15 2.10
N ALA A 65 8.01 -2.40 3.35
CA ALA A 65 8.41 -1.59 4.49
C ALA A 65 8.83 -2.48 5.66
N LEU A 66 9.62 -1.91 6.56
CA LEU A 66 9.97 -2.49 7.85
C LEU A 66 9.44 -1.58 8.95
N GLY A 67 8.95 -2.16 10.04
CA GLY A 67 8.53 -1.44 11.23
C GLY A 67 8.91 -2.21 12.49
N GLU A 68 9.22 -1.49 13.56
CA GLU A 68 9.53 -2.08 14.87
C GLU A 68 8.28 -2.65 15.55
N ASN A 69 7.09 -2.22 15.10
CA ASN A 69 5.79 -2.74 15.50
C ASN A 69 4.76 -2.53 14.38
N GLU A 70 3.57 -3.12 14.55
CA GLU A 70 2.48 -3.09 13.56
C GLU A 70 2.01 -1.66 13.25
N VAL A 71 1.93 -0.77 14.25
CA VAL A 71 1.48 0.62 14.07
C VAL A 71 2.44 1.40 13.18
N GLN A 72 3.75 1.33 13.48
CA GLN A 72 4.77 1.96 12.64
C GLN A 72 4.77 1.38 11.22
N LEU A 73 4.60 0.06 11.10
CA LEU A 73 4.60 -0.62 9.82
C LEU A 73 3.40 -0.21 8.95
N VAL A 74 2.19 -0.20 9.52
CA VAL A 74 0.97 0.28 8.85
C VAL A 74 1.17 1.72 8.40
N HIS A 75 1.65 2.61 9.27
CA HIS A 75 1.87 4.01 8.90
C HIS A 75 2.87 4.17 7.74
N ARG A 76 3.96 3.38 7.71
CA ARG A 76 4.91 3.39 6.60
C ARG A 76 4.30 2.87 5.30
N LEU A 77 3.52 1.79 5.35
CA LEU A 77 2.82 1.24 4.19
C LEU A 77 1.78 2.23 3.63
N MET A 78 1.05 2.93 4.49
CA MET A 78 0.10 3.96 4.09
C MET A 78 0.81 5.13 3.38
N LYS A 79 1.96 5.59 3.89
CA LYS A 79 2.78 6.62 3.23
C LYS A 79 3.26 6.21 1.84
N ILE A 80 3.71 4.95 1.70
CA ILE A 80 4.10 4.38 0.40
C ILE A 80 2.90 4.39 -0.55
N CYS A 81 1.75 3.92 -0.09
CA CYS A 81 0.50 3.90 -0.86
C CYS A 81 0.13 5.28 -1.38
N GLY A 82 -0.01 6.28 -0.49
CA GLY A 82 -0.37 7.64 -0.90
C GLY A 82 0.63 8.25 -1.88
N SER A 83 1.93 7.98 -1.71
CA SER A 83 2.96 8.46 -2.64
C SER A 83 2.83 7.83 -4.03
N GLN A 84 2.54 6.54 -4.10
CA GLN A 84 2.30 5.82 -5.35
C GLN A 84 1.04 6.34 -6.06
N LEU A 85 -0.05 6.55 -5.32
CA LEU A 85 -1.31 7.10 -5.83
C LEU A 85 -1.14 8.51 -6.40
N LEU A 86 -0.39 9.36 -5.69
CA LEU A 86 -0.09 10.72 -6.16
C LEU A 86 0.76 10.69 -7.43
N TRP A 87 1.75 9.80 -7.50
CA TRP A 87 2.56 9.63 -8.70
C TRP A 87 1.71 9.16 -9.88
N LEU A 88 0.82 8.19 -9.69
CA LEU A 88 -0.10 7.70 -10.73
C LEU A 88 -1.04 8.81 -11.22
N SER A 89 -1.64 9.58 -10.32
CA SER A 89 -2.50 10.71 -10.71
C SER A 89 -1.75 11.72 -11.60
N LYS A 90 -0.50 12.05 -11.25
CA LYS A 90 0.31 13.03 -12.00
C LYS A 90 0.81 12.55 -13.36
N ASN A 91 1.10 11.25 -13.50
CA ASN A 91 1.83 10.74 -14.67
C ASN A 91 0.97 10.03 -15.71
N SER A 92 -0.31 9.80 -15.41
CA SER A 92 -1.14 8.98 -16.29
C SER A 92 -2.52 9.57 -16.61
N GLY A 93 -2.77 10.83 -16.24
CA GLY A 93 -4.01 11.53 -16.59
C GLY A 93 -5.24 10.99 -15.86
N PHE A 94 -5.03 10.28 -14.75
CA PHE A 94 -6.11 9.71 -13.95
C PHE A 94 -6.70 10.75 -13.01
N GLU A 95 -8.01 10.97 -13.15
CA GLU A 95 -8.81 11.64 -12.14
C GLU A 95 -9.36 10.58 -11.17
N LEU A 96 -8.87 10.60 -9.94
CA LEU A 96 -9.34 9.76 -8.85
C LEU A 96 -10.57 10.43 -8.23
N TYR A 97 -11.78 9.94 -8.50
CA TYR A 97 -13.02 10.58 -8.07
C TYR A 97 -13.81 9.81 -7.00
N GLN A 98 -13.45 8.56 -6.67
CA GLN A 98 -14.16 7.82 -5.64
C GLN A 98 -13.28 6.85 -4.85
N TYR A 99 -13.21 7.10 -3.54
CA TYR A 99 -12.71 6.17 -2.52
C TYR A 99 -13.81 5.95 -1.48
N GLN A 100 -14.12 4.70 -1.13
CA GLN A 100 -14.95 4.37 0.03
C GLN A 100 -14.07 3.60 1.05
N PRO A 101 -14.16 3.94 2.34
CA PRO A 101 -15.25 3.39 3.14
C PRO A 101 -15.94 4.46 3.99
N GLY A 102 -17.11 4.92 3.53
CA GLY A 102 -17.84 6.04 4.15
C GLY A 102 -17.20 7.41 3.86
N ASP A 103 -17.68 8.04 2.79
CA ASP A 103 -17.58 9.48 2.47
C ASP A 103 -16.20 10.17 2.51
N ALA A 104 -15.19 9.61 1.83
CA ALA A 104 -14.00 10.36 1.43
C ALA A 104 -14.24 11.11 0.10
N LYS A 105 -13.84 12.38 0.00
CA LYS A 105 -14.13 13.24 -1.16
C LYS A 105 -12.92 13.46 -2.10
N GLU A 106 -11.72 13.06 -1.70
CA GLU A 106 -10.50 13.16 -2.52
C GLU A 106 -9.51 11.99 -2.28
N PRO A 107 -8.64 11.65 -3.26
CA PRO A 107 -7.63 10.57 -3.15
C PRO A 107 -6.61 10.73 -2.01
N LEU A 108 -6.57 11.89 -1.35
CA LEU A 108 -5.67 12.23 -0.24
C LEU A 108 -6.31 12.14 1.16
N ASP A 109 -7.59 11.76 1.28
CA ASP A 109 -8.19 11.51 2.61
C ASP A 109 -7.64 10.25 3.31
N PHE A 110 -6.74 9.51 2.65
CA PHE A 110 -5.96 8.39 3.19
C PHE A 110 -5.10 8.69 4.45
N PHE A 111 -5.05 9.95 4.92
CA PHE A 111 -4.10 10.45 5.95
C PHE A 111 -4.73 11.33 7.04
N LYS A 112 -6.04 11.24 7.28
CA LYS A 112 -6.68 11.86 8.45
C LYS A 112 -7.19 10.82 9.42
#